data_AF-A0A022MGM3-F1
#
_entry.id   AF-A0A022MGM3-F1
#
_cell.length_a   1.000
_cell.length_b   1.000
_cell.length_c   1.000
_cell.angle_alpha   90.00
_cell.angle_beta   90.00
_cell.angle_gamma   90.00
#
_symmetry.space_group_name_H-M   'P 1'
#
loop_
_entity.id
_entity.type
_entity.pdbx_description
1 polymer ?
#
loop_
_entity_poly.entity_id
_entity_poly.type
_entity_poly.pdbx_seq_one_letter_code
_entity_poly.pdbx_strand_id
1 'polypeptide(L)'
;MAKSSGLNTRRAAARFTVAAVTAALVATGTSTAFAVDAPGRSASQVSTDAKASGATQYGVKVQSKKAQVNALYGMDGNGNLSGYAPDGKGGLGPRQPTGSGWQDTRFITQVDQNLNGESDGIWDVTGSQLRYRDWSSTSPVLVGGGWNIYNRLLSAGNLGGAAYEDLLARDGSGVLWLYLGYGNGKLTSRYKVGGGWNAYTDIAGKGDLTGDGKDDIVAKDTSGVLWLYKGTGNSKAPFAARTRIGSGWNAYNALISVGDINYDGITDLIARDKSGALWLYKGTGKAAAPYAPKVKIGNSGWNTYRILY
;
A
#
# COMPACT_ATOMS: atom_id res chain seq x y z
N MET A 1 33.83 -30.76 3.39
CA MET A 1 33.05 -29.73 2.67
C MET A 1 31.64 -29.71 3.25
N ALA A 2 31.25 -28.64 3.93
CA ALA A 2 29.86 -28.34 4.22
C ALA A 2 29.74 -26.82 4.38
N LYS A 3 29.01 -26.16 3.48
CA LYS A 3 28.66 -24.73 3.59
C LYS A 3 27.15 -24.55 3.46
N SER A 4 26.59 -24.03 4.55
CA SER A 4 25.47 -23.09 4.70
C SER A 4 24.20 -23.23 3.85
N SER A 5 23.05 -23.38 4.52
CA SER A 5 21.76 -22.86 4.03
C SER A 5 20.70 -22.74 5.16
N GLY A 6 20.99 -21.96 6.22
CA GLY A 6 20.07 -21.85 7.37
C GLY A 6 19.83 -20.46 7.97
N LEU A 7 20.49 -19.40 7.49
CA LEU A 7 20.51 -18.10 8.20
C LEU A 7 19.51 -17.04 7.67
N ASN A 8 18.91 -17.23 6.50
CA ASN A 8 18.10 -16.18 5.86
C ASN A 8 16.58 -16.26 6.14
N THR A 9 16.06 -17.37 6.67
CA THR A 9 14.62 -17.49 7.02
C THR A 9 14.30 -16.98 8.42
N ARG A 10 15.31 -16.75 9.28
CA ARG A 10 15.11 -16.33 10.67
C ARG A 10 15.02 -14.82 10.88
N ARG A 11 15.33 -13.98 9.88
CA ARG A 11 15.28 -12.52 10.05
C ARG A 11 13.89 -11.93 9.79
N ALA A 12 13.11 -12.45 8.83
CA ALA A 12 11.76 -11.94 8.53
C ALA A 12 10.73 -12.27 9.64
N ALA A 13 10.89 -13.38 10.36
CA ALA A 13 10.02 -13.72 11.49
C ALA A 13 10.36 -12.97 12.80
N ALA A 14 11.48 -12.24 12.85
CA ALA A 14 12.02 -11.67 14.09
C ALA A 14 11.54 -10.23 14.38
N ARG A 15 10.70 -9.63 13.54
CA ARG A 15 10.25 -8.24 13.68
C ARG A 15 8.73 -8.06 13.69
N PHE A 16 8.02 -9.00 14.28
CA PHE A 16 6.66 -8.71 14.75
C PHE A 16 6.70 -7.85 16.02
N THR A 17 7.14 -6.61 15.88
CA THR A 17 6.91 -5.58 16.90
C THR A 17 5.52 -5.01 16.66
N VAL A 18 4.58 -5.40 17.52
CA VAL A 18 3.25 -4.77 17.56
C VAL A 18 3.44 -3.36 18.11
N ALA A 19 3.65 -2.38 17.23
CA ALA A 19 3.63 -0.98 17.63
C ALA A 19 2.21 -0.62 18.08
N ALA A 20 2.07 -0.14 19.31
CA ALA A 20 0.81 0.43 19.77
C ALA A 20 0.54 1.72 18.98
N VAL A 21 -0.52 1.74 18.19
CA VAL A 21 -0.94 2.89 17.40
C VAL A 21 -1.97 3.69 18.20
N THR A 22 -1.48 4.65 18.99
CA THR A 22 -2.34 5.52 19.81
C THR A 22 -2.65 6.82 19.06
N ALA A 23 -3.93 7.18 18.95
CA ALA A 23 -4.33 8.49 18.43
C ALA A 23 -4.20 9.55 19.54
N ALA A 24 -3.27 10.50 19.40
CA ALA A 24 -3.32 11.76 20.14
C ALA A 24 -4.17 12.78 19.34
N LEU A 25 -5.34 13.15 19.87
CA LEU A 25 -6.20 14.16 19.28
C LEU A 25 -5.62 15.55 19.57
N VAL A 26 -4.91 16.14 18.59
CA VAL A 26 -4.48 17.54 18.66
C VAL A 26 -5.48 18.37 17.87
N ALA A 27 -6.41 19.03 18.59
CA ALA A 27 -7.30 20.02 18.00
C ALA A 27 -6.44 21.22 17.55
N THR A 28 -6.21 21.34 16.25
CA THR A 28 -5.59 22.53 15.65
C THR A 28 -6.57 23.14 14.67
N GLY A 29 -6.83 24.43 14.85
CA GLY A 29 -7.83 25.20 14.13
C GLY A 29 -7.66 25.20 12.61
N THR A 30 -8.71 25.67 11.94
CA THR A 30 -8.79 25.86 10.49
C THR A 30 -7.57 26.63 9.98
N SER A 31 -6.62 25.92 9.38
CA SER A 31 -5.56 26.52 8.59
C SER A 31 -5.88 26.28 7.11
N THR A 32 -6.23 27.36 6.41
CA THR A 32 -6.19 27.40 4.96
C THR A 32 -4.72 27.33 4.53
N ALA A 33 -4.23 26.15 4.17
CA ALA A 33 -2.90 26.02 3.63
C ALA A 33 -2.89 26.44 2.16
N PHE A 34 -2.46 27.68 1.90
CA PHE A 34 -1.91 28.05 0.60
C PHE A 34 -0.53 27.41 0.47
N ALA A 35 -0.22 26.83 -0.69
CA ALA A 35 1.13 26.41 -1.02
C ALA A 35 2.04 27.64 -0.97
N VAL A 36 2.99 27.66 -0.04
CA VAL A 36 3.93 28.77 0.12
C VAL A 36 5.01 28.63 -0.95
N ASP A 37 5.30 29.74 -1.63
CA ASP A 37 6.32 29.89 -2.68
C ASP A 37 7.70 29.36 -2.26
N ALA A 38 8.42 28.81 -3.23
CA ALA A 38 9.71 28.17 -3.05
C ALA A 38 10.83 29.19 -2.71
N PRO A 39 11.78 28.87 -1.80
CA PRO A 39 13.05 29.57 -1.75
C PRO A 39 13.93 29.16 -2.95
N GLY A 40 14.56 30.18 -3.54
CA GLY A 40 15.28 30.13 -4.81
C GLY A 40 16.43 29.13 -4.89
N ARG A 41 16.73 28.74 -6.13
CA ARG A 41 17.86 27.90 -6.51
C ARG A 41 19.18 28.57 -6.10
N SER A 42 20.05 27.82 -5.44
CA SER A 42 21.49 28.01 -5.58
C SER A 42 22.10 26.66 -5.96
N ALA A 43 22.57 26.59 -7.19
CA ALA A 43 23.32 25.45 -7.72
C ALA A 43 24.80 25.66 -7.39
N SER A 44 25.44 24.63 -6.83
CA SER A 44 26.88 24.44 -6.88
C SER A 44 27.18 22.97 -7.16
N GLN A 45 28.00 22.78 -8.19
CA GLN A 45 28.32 21.55 -8.91
C GLN A 45 29.14 20.53 -8.09
N VAL A 46 29.28 19.32 -8.68
CA VAL A 46 30.42 18.36 -8.74
C VAL A 46 29.81 16.94 -8.69
N SER A 47 30.03 15.99 -9.59
CA SER A 47 30.84 15.84 -10.81
C SER A 47 30.21 14.73 -11.65
N THR A 48 30.27 14.87 -12.97
CA THR A 48 30.06 13.79 -13.94
C THR A 48 31.21 12.78 -13.91
N ASP A 49 30.94 11.59 -14.44
CA ASP A 49 31.89 10.53 -14.85
C ASP A 49 31.93 9.28 -13.95
N ALA A 50 30.91 8.43 -14.09
CA ALA A 50 31.08 7.00 -13.88
C ALA A 50 30.68 6.25 -15.16
N LYS A 51 31.69 5.76 -15.89
CA LYS A 51 31.54 4.80 -17.00
C LYS A 51 30.67 3.62 -16.56
N ALA A 52 29.78 3.16 -17.44
CA ALA A 52 29.07 1.90 -17.26
C ALA A 52 30.08 0.74 -17.13
N SER A 53 30.26 0.22 -15.92
CA SER A 53 31.05 -1.00 -15.69
C SER A 53 30.22 -2.21 -16.10
N GLY A 54 30.78 -3.06 -16.98
CA GLY A 54 30.15 -4.25 -17.54
C GLY A 54 29.63 -5.25 -16.50
N ALA A 55 28.37 -5.08 -16.10
CA ALA A 55 27.64 -5.95 -15.19
C ALA A 55 27.17 -7.26 -15.85
N THR A 56 28.00 -7.89 -16.68
CA THR A 56 27.70 -9.18 -17.35
C THR A 56 28.68 -10.30 -16.98
N GLN A 57 29.60 -10.12 -16.04
CA GLN A 57 30.57 -11.17 -15.67
C GLN A 57 30.30 -11.89 -14.35
N TYR A 58 29.34 -11.40 -13.55
CA TYR A 58 28.81 -12.13 -12.40
C TYR A 58 27.30 -12.08 -12.52
N GLY A 59 26.63 -13.24 -12.52
CA GLY A 59 25.17 -13.36 -12.57
C GLY A 59 24.50 -12.80 -11.31
N VAL A 60 24.70 -11.52 -11.02
CA VAL A 60 23.93 -10.77 -10.05
C VAL A 60 22.54 -10.67 -10.66
N LYS A 61 21.65 -11.56 -10.25
CA LYS A 61 20.23 -11.25 -10.30
C LYS A 61 20.10 -9.91 -9.58
N VAL A 62 19.80 -8.84 -10.31
CA VAL A 62 19.28 -7.62 -9.70
C VAL A 62 18.18 -8.10 -8.77
N GLN A 63 18.39 -7.92 -7.48
CA GLN A 63 17.42 -8.37 -6.50
C GLN A 63 16.16 -7.57 -6.80
N SER A 64 15.17 -8.22 -7.41
CA SER A 64 13.87 -7.61 -7.65
C SER A 64 13.43 -7.00 -6.32
N LYS A 65 12.95 -5.74 -6.35
CA LYS A 65 12.34 -5.09 -5.20
C LYS A 65 11.41 -6.13 -4.56
N LYS A 66 11.73 -6.60 -3.36
CA LYS A 66 10.90 -7.61 -2.70
C LYS A 66 9.53 -6.98 -2.46
N ALA A 67 8.47 -7.72 -2.79
CA ALA A 67 7.13 -7.31 -2.39
C ALA A 67 7.11 -7.10 -0.87
N GLN A 68 6.42 -6.06 -0.42
CA GLN A 68 6.39 -5.71 0.99
C GLN A 68 5.67 -6.77 1.79
N VAL A 69 6.16 -7.03 2.98
CA VAL A 69 5.49 -7.87 3.97
C VAL A 69 4.84 -6.94 4.98
N ASN A 70 3.51 -6.84 4.94
CA ASN A 70 2.77 -6.05 5.93
C ASN A 70 1.88 -6.96 6.78
N ALA A 71 1.69 -6.57 8.03
CA ALA A 71 0.65 -7.16 8.85
C ALA A 71 -0.73 -6.74 8.32
N LEU A 72 -1.73 -7.60 8.51
CA LEU A 72 -3.11 -7.18 8.29
C LEU A 72 -3.60 -6.47 9.55
N TYR A 73 -4.10 -5.25 9.39
CA TYR A 73 -4.76 -4.52 10.47
C TYR A 73 -6.25 -4.37 10.21
N GLY A 74 -7.02 -4.34 11.29
CA GLY A 74 -8.46 -4.08 11.28
C GLY A 74 -8.84 -3.00 12.28
N MET A 75 -9.72 -2.10 11.87
CA MET A 75 -10.33 -1.06 12.71
C MET A 75 -11.83 -1.30 12.80
N ASP A 76 -12.36 -1.49 14.01
CA ASP A 76 -13.80 -1.65 14.22
C ASP A 76 -14.56 -0.30 14.15
N GLY A 77 -15.89 -0.36 14.28
CA GLY A 77 -16.73 0.84 14.26
C GLY A 77 -16.48 1.81 15.44
N ASN A 78 -15.89 1.33 16.53
CA ASN A 78 -15.56 2.12 17.72
C ASN A 78 -14.13 2.68 17.66
N GLY A 79 -13.39 2.43 16.57
CA GLY A 79 -12.02 2.89 16.41
C GLY A 79 -10.99 2.06 17.18
N ASN A 80 -11.31 0.82 17.59
CA ASN A 80 -10.33 -0.11 18.14
C ASN A 80 -9.57 -0.80 17.02
N LEU A 81 -8.25 -0.87 17.18
CA LEU A 81 -7.34 -1.48 16.22
C LEU A 81 -6.93 -2.88 16.64
N SER A 82 -6.74 -3.73 15.65
CA SER A 82 -6.26 -5.09 15.82
C SER A 82 -5.29 -5.45 14.70
N GLY A 83 -4.16 -6.07 15.05
CA GLY A 83 -3.16 -6.54 14.10
C GLY A 83 -3.11 -8.06 14.02
N TYR A 84 -2.74 -8.54 12.85
CA TYR A 84 -2.61 -9.95 12.50
C TYR A 84 -1.33 -10.16 11.69
N ALA A 85 -0.39 -10.90 12.27
CA ALA A 85 0.88 -11.20 11.64
C ALA A 85 0.72 -12.20 10.48
N PRO A 86 1.37 -12.04 9.31
CA PRO A 86 1.51 -13.12 8.35
C PRO A 86 2.27 -14.29 8.97
N ASP A 87 1.78 -15.50 8.77
CA ASP A 87 2.45 -16.72 9.24
C ASP A 87 3.54 -17.23 8.29
N GLY A 88 3.75 -16.53 7.17
CA GLY A 88 4.69 -16.88 6.09
C GLY A 88 4.26 -18.08 5.25
N LYS A 89 3.04 -18.59 5.42
CA LYS A 89 2.44 -19.70 4.66
C LYS A 89 1.18 -19.26 3.91
N GLY A 90 0.88 -17.96 3.91
CA GLY A 90 -0.35 -17.40 3.38
C GLY A 90 -1.51 -17.44 4.37
N GLY A 91 -1.25 -17.50 5.67
CA GLY A 91 -2.22 -17.39 6.75
C GLY A 91 -1.90 -16.22 7.70
N LEU A 92 -2.71 -16.09 8.74
CA LEU A 92 -2.63 -15.01 9.72
C LEU A 92 -2.49 -15.59 11.13
N GLY A 93 -1.64 -14.97 11.94
CA GLY A 93 -1.46 -15.25 13.36
C GLY A 93 -2.65 -14.76 14.21
N PRO A 94 -2.57 -14.96 15.54
CA PRO A 94 -3.64 -14.58 16.45
C PRO A 94 -3.83 -13.06 16.52
N ARG A 95 -5.08 -12.63 16.70
CA ARG A 95 -5.46 -11.22 16.88
C ARG A 95 -4.69 -10.57 18.03
N GLN A 96 -4.02 -9.46 17.75
CA GLN A 96 -3.37 -8.62 18.76
C GLN A 96 -4.07 -7.26 18.83
N PRO A 97 -4.53 -6.78 20.01
CA PRO A 97 -4.97 -5.40 20.17
C PRO A 97 -3.80 -4.45 19.90
N THR A 98 -3.98 -3.48 19.01
CA THR A 98 -2.91 -2.56 18.60
C THR A 98 -3.18 -1.09 18.91
N GLY A 99 -4.38 -0.73 19.38
CA GLY A 99 -4.70 0.65 19.72
C GLY A 99 -6.19 0.94 19.77
N SER A 100 -6.54 2.18 20.09
CA SER A 100 -7.91 2.70 20.14
C SER A 100 -7.94 4.21 19.86
N GLY A 101 -9.14 4.78 19.72
CA GLY A 101 -9.34 6.22 19.48
C GLY A 101 -9.35 6.64 18.00
N TRP A 102 -9.66 5.71 17.10
CA TRP A 102 -9.62 5.92 15.64
C TRP A 102 -11.00 6.04 14.98
N GLN A 103 -12.05 6.31 15.75
CA GLN A 103 -13.44 6.30 15.26
C GLN A 103 -13.69 7.29 14.11
N ASP A 104 -12.95 8.42 14.10
CA ASP A 104 -13.10 9.48 13.09
C ASP A 104 -12.20 9.29 11.86
N THR A 105 -11.42 8.20 11.82
CA THR A 105 -10.58 7.88 10.68
C THR A 105 -11.44 7.38 9.51
N ARG A 106 -11.19 7.95 8.34
CA ARG A 106 -11.90 7.63 7.09
C ARG A 106 -11.08 6.72 6.19
N PHE A 107 -9.77 6.94 6.13
CA PHE A 107 -8.83 6.15 5.34
C PHE A 107 -7.56 5.92 6.13
N ILE A 108 -6.95 4.77 5.90
CA ILE A 108 -5.66 4.40 6.45
C ILE A 108 -4.99 3.42 5.48
N THR A 109 -3.68 3.58 5.28
CA THR A 109 -2.88 2.69 4.44
C THR A 109 -1.47 2.61 5.01
N GLN A 110 -0.88 1.42 4.98
CA GLN A 110 0.53 1.22 5.33
C GLN A 110 1.44 1.75 4.22
N VAL A 111 2.60 2.27 4.61
CA VAL A 111 3.60 2.81 3.70
C VAL A 111 5.02 2.44 4.12
N ASP A 112 5.84 2.03 3.15
CA ASP A 112 7.28 1.78 3.30
C ASP A 112 8.06 2.97 2.75
N GLN A 113 8.70 3.73 3.64
CA GLN A 113 9.39 4.97 3.30
C GLN A 113 10.88 4.75 3.00
N ASN A 114 11.46 3.62 3.38
CA ASN A 114 12.88 3.32 3.15
C ASN A 114 13.12 2.15 2.17
N LEU A 115 12.04 1.57 1.64
CA LEU A 115 12.03 0.44 0.70
C LEU A 115 12.73 -0.81 1.21
N ASN A 116 12.70 -1.05 2.53
CA ASN A 116 13.31 -2.24 3.11
C ASN A 116 12.42 -3.49 3.00
N GLY A 117 11.17 -3.34 2.51
CA GLY A 117 10.21 -4.43 2.35
C GLY A 117 9.34 -4.68 3.58
N GLU A 118 9.55 -3.93 4.66
CA GLU A 118 8.62 -3.73 5.75
C GLU A 118 8.16 -2.28 5.65
N SER A 119 6.91 -2.03 5.97
CA SER A 119 6.44 -0.67 6.04
C SER A 119 7.15 0.10 7.19
N ASP A 120 7.09 1.43 7.19
CA ASP A 120 7.65 2.29 8.25
C ASP A 120 6.57 3.11 8.98
N GLY A 121 5.37 3.17 8.43
CA GLY A 121 4.29 3.94 9.00
C GLY A 121 2.96 3.79 8.27
N ILE A 122 2.03 4.67 8.63
CA ILE A 122 0.73 4.79 7.99
C ILE A 122 0.50 6.21 7.50
N TRP A 123 -0.22 6.32 6.38
CA TRP A 123 -0.98 7.53 6.07
C TRP A 123 -2.42 7.35 6.52
N ASP A 124 -2.94 8.28 7.31
CA ASP A 124 -4.34 8.30 7.74
C ASP A 124 -5.04 9.62 7.40
N VAL A 125 -6.32 9.52 7.04
CA VAL A 125 -7.22 10.66 6.95
C VAL A 125 -8.18 10.60 8.12
N THR A 126 -7.97 11.48 9.10
CA THR A 126 -8.83 11.63 10.27
C THR A 126 -9.42 13.04 10.25
N GLY A 127 -10.75 13.14 10.24
CA GLY A 127 -11.44 14.39 9.91
C GLY A 127 -11.17 14.82 8.45
N SER A 128 -10.60 16.02 8.28
CA SER A 128 -10.21 16.56 6.95
C SER A 128 -8.69 16.57 6.73
N GLN A 129 -7.91 16.00 7.64
CA GLN A 129 -6.45 16.08 7.62
C GLN A 129 -5.83 14.75 7.24
N LEU A 130 -4.91 14.79 6.27
CA LEU A 130 -3.97 13.70 6.04
C LEU A 130 -2.78 13.85 6.96
N ARG A 131 -2.43 12.78 7.64
CA ARG A 131 -1.24 12.67 8.48
C ARG A 131 -0.41 11.47 8.05
N TYR A 132 0.90 11.58 8.25
CA TYR A 132 1.80 10.45 8.29
C TYR A 132 2.13 10.12 9.75
N ARG A 133 2.15 8.85 10.08
CA ARG A 133 2.54 8.35 11.41
C ARG A 133 3.56 7.25 11.24
N ASP A 134 4.77 7.57 11.67
CA ASP A 134 5.89 6.64 11.74
C ASP A 134 5.69 5.69 12.92
N TRP A 135 5.95 4.40 12.74
CA TRP A 135 5.82 3.42 13.84
C TRP A 135 6.82 3.59 14.96
N SER A 136 7.93 4.27 14.70
CA SER A 136 8.95 4.59 15.68
C SER A 136 8.70 5.93 16.39
N SER A 137 7.65 6.67 16.01
CA SER A 137 7.34 8.00 16.56
C SER A 137 5.93 8.09 17.12
N THR A 138 5.79 8.84 18.22
CA THR A 138 4.48 9.17 18.80
C THR A 138 3.88 10.45 18.21
N SER A 139 4.66 11.21 17.43
CA SER A 139 4.24 12.50 16.89
C SER A 139 3.90 12.39 15.39
N PRO A 140 2.62 12.54 15.01
CA PRO A 140 2.23 12.53 13.60
C PRO A 140 2.77 13.74 12.85
N VAL A 141 3.15 13.54 11.58
CA VAL A 141 3.45 14.63 10.65
C VAL A 141 2.16 15.03 9.94
N LEU A 142 1.73 16.28 10.08
CA LEU A 142 0.64 16.82 9.26
C LEU A 142 1.13 16.94 7.80
N VAL A 143 0.46 16.24 6.89
CA VAL A 143 0.74 16.33 5.45
C VAL A 143 -0.09 17.44 4.82
N GLY A 144 -1.37 17.58 5.22
CA GLY A 144 -2.22 18.70 4.81
C GLY A 144 -3.69 18.55 5.22
N GLY A 145 -4.46 19.63 5.05
CA GLY A 145 -5.92 19.68 5.26
C GLY A 145 -6.72 19.52 3.95
N GLY A 146 -8.05 19.50 4.05
CA GLY A 146 -8.96 19.43 2.88
C GLY A 146 -9.10 18.04 2.24
N TRP A 147 -8.65 16.99 2.91
CA TRP A 147 -8.68 15.61 2.40
C TRP A 147 -10.08 14.98 2.43
N ASN A 148 -11.10 15.72 2.90
CA ASN A 148 -12.47 15.25 2.92
C ASN A 148 -13.10 15.10 1.52
N ILE A 149 -12.47 15.68 0.48
CA ILE A 149 -12.89 15.56 -0.92
C ILE A 149 -12.68 14.14 -1.50
N TYR A 150 -11.86 13.31 -0.83
CA TYR A 150 -11.53 11.96 -1.28
C TYR A 150 -12.52 10.92 -0.74
N ASN A 151 -12.81 9.91 -1.56
CA ASN A 151 -13.68 8.78 -1.23
C ASN A 151 -12.97 7.40 -1.33
N ARG A 152 -11.71 7.37 -1.75
CA ARG A 152 -10.82 6.19 -1.73
C ARG A 152 -9.38 6.67 -1.63
N LEU A 153 -8.56 5.95 -0.88
CA LEU A 153 -7.14 6.24 -0.68
C LEU A 153 -6.38 4.94 -0.42
N LEU A 154 -5.21 4.76 -1.03
CA LEU A 154 -4.28 3.65 -0.78
C LEU A 154 -2.84 4.02 -1.18
N SER A 155 -1.85 3.40 -0.56
CA SER A 155 -0.48 3.32 -1.09
C SER A 155 -0.35 2.03 -1.88
N ALA A 156 0.01 2.12 -3.16
CA ALA A 156 0.14 0.95 -4.05
C ALA A 156 1.58 0.52 -4.28
N GLY A 157 2.54 1.21 -3.68
CA GLY A 157 3.94 1.17 -4.09
C GLY A 157 4.33 2.42 -4.89
N ASN A 158 5.43 2.32 -5.62
CA ASN A 158 5.99 3.33 -6.51
C ASN A 158 5.39 3.20 -7.92
N LEU A 159 4.35 3.97 -8.18
CA LEU A 159 3.66 4.02 -9.48
C LEU A 159 4.26 5.09 -10.40
N GLY A 160 4.78 6.16 -9.81
CA GLY A 160 5.21 7.37 -10.49
C GLY A 160 6.67 7.40 -10.92
N GLY A 161 7.47 6.41 -10.52
CA GLY A 161 8.89 6.28 -10.83
C GLY A 161 9.81 7.06 -9.90
N ALA A 162 9.30 7.56 -8.78
CA ALA A 162 10.11 8.22 -7.74
C ALA A 162 10.90 7.17 -6.93
N ALA A 163 11.63 7.58 -5.90
CA ALA A 163 12.40 6.64 -5.07
C ALA A 163 11.57 5.95 -3.98
N TYR A 164 10.32 6.37 -3.74
CA TYR A 164 9.53 5.95 -2.58
C TYR A 164 8.11 5.55 -2.97
N GLU A 165 7.34 5.04 -2.02
CA GLU A 165 5.94 4.74 -2.25
C GLU A 165 5.09 5.98 -2.48
N ASP A 166 4.08 5.82 -3.33
CA ASP A 166 3.16 6.86 -3.73
C ASP A 166 1.77 6.64 -3.13
N LEU A 167 1.02 7.73 -3.00
CA LEU A 167 -0.37 7.70 -2.56
C LEU A 167 -1.32 7.91 -3.75
N LEU A 168 -2.26 6.99 -3.92
CA LEU A 168 -3.41 7.16 -4.78
C LEU A 168 -4.61 7.66 -3.98
N ALA A 169 -5.34 8.63 -4.54
CA ALA A 169 -6.58 9.12 -3.96
C ALA A 169 -7.63 9.42 -5.03
N ARG A 170 -8.84 8.90 -4.87
CA ARG A 170 -9.97 9.18 -5.77
C ARG A 170 -10.91 10.19 -5.14
N ASP A 171 -11.21 11.27 -5.84
CA ASP A 171 -12.11 12.30 -5.36
C ASP A 171 -13.59 11.95 -5.55
N GLY A 172 -14.47 12.78 -4.97
CA GLY A 172 -15.92 12.64 -5.08
C GLY A 172 -16.47 12.69 -6.51
N SER A 173 -15.74 13.29 -7.45
CA SER A 173 -16.12 13.35 -8.87
C SER A 173 -15.64 12.13 -9.68
N GLY A 174 -14.91 11.21 -9.06
CA GLY A 174 -14.36 10.04 -9.73
C GLY A 174 -13.07 10.30 -10.49
N VAL A 175 -12.34 11.38 -10.18
CA VAL A 175 -10.98 11.58 -10.68
C VAL A 175 -10.00 10.89 -9.74
N LEU A 176 -9.10 10.09 -10.31
CA LEU A 176 -7.98 9.50 -9.58
C LEU A 176 -6.76 10.42 -9.67
N TRP A 177 -6.13 10.61 -8.53
CA TRP A 177 -4.95 11.44 -8.33
C TRP A 177 -3.81 10.61 -7.76
N LEU A 178 -2.59 10.91 -8.20
CA LEU A 178 -1.35 10.31 -7.73
C LEU A 178 -0.52 11.37 -7.01
N TYR A 179 0.00 11.03 -5.84
CA TYR A 179 0.88 11.86 -5.03
C TYR A 179 2.19 11.11 -4.82
N LEU A 180 3.32 11.71 -5.18
CA LEU A 180 4.60 11.03 -5.02
C LEU A 180 5.12 11.20 -3.60
N GLY A 181 5.74 10.16 -3.06
CA GLY A 181 6.36 10.17 -1.75
C GLY A 181 7.73 10.85 -1.72
N TYR A 182 8.02 11.58 -0.64
CA TYR A 182 9.35 12.14 -0.37
C TYR A 182 10.25 11.22 0.48
N GLY A 183 9.77 10.05 0.92
CA GLY A 183 10.54 9.15 1.80
C GLY A 183 10.59 9.57 3.27
N ASN A 184 9.80 10.57 3.65
CA ASN A 184 9.72 11.11 4.99
C ASN A 184 8.27 11.32 5.46
N GLY A 185 7.33 10.63 4.80
CA GLY A 185 5.89 10.77 5.07
C GLY A 185 5.20 11.95 4.40
N LYS A 186 5.93 12.92 3.84
CA LYS A 186 5.33 14.00 3.04
C LYS A 186 5.12 13.57 1.59
N LEU A 187 4.24 14.31 0.90
CA LEU A 187 3.82 14.06 -0.47
C LEU A 187 4.01 15.28 -1.35
N THR A 188 4.23 15.08 -2.65
CA THR A 188 4.25 16.14 -3.67
C THR A 188 2.87 16.77 -3.87
N SER A 189 2.80 17.80 -4.73
CA SER A 189 1.53 18.13 -5.40
C SER A 189 1.01 16.94 -6.21
N ARG A 190 -0.31 16.86 -6.38
CA ARG A 190 -0.97 15.76 -7.08
C ARG A 190 -0.83 15.81 -8.61
N TYR A 191 -0.64 14.64 -9.20
CA TYR A 191 -0.74 14.38 -10.64
C TYR A 191 -2.13 13.82 -10.95
N LYS A 192 -2.78 14.32 -12.01
CA LYS A 192 -4.06 13.79 -12.46
C LYS A 192 -3.82 12.49 -13.23
N VAL A 193 -4.34 11.37 -12.72
CA VAL A 193 -4.33 10.10 -13.46
C VAL A 193 -5.43 10.12 -14.52
N GLY A 194 -6.64 10.55 -14.16
CA GLY A 194 -7.77 10.65 -15.08
C GLY A 194 -9.13 10.62 -14.39
N GLY A 195 -10.21 10.89 -15.14
CA GLY A 195 -11.60 10.74 -14.69
C GLY A 195 -12.15 9.33 -14.91
N GLY A 196 -13.42 9.10 -14.52
CA GLY A 196 -14.13 7.84 -14.76
C GLY A 196 -13.83 6.71 -13.78
N TRP A 197 -13.03 6.97 -12.74
CA TRP A 197 -12.70 5.97 -11.72
C TRP A 197 -13.85 5.68 -10.75
N ASN A 198 -14.97 6.42 -10.84
CA ASN A 198 -16.23 6.06 -10.20
C ASN A 198 -16.85 4.77 -10.77
N ALA A 199 -16.39 4.29 -11.92
CA ALA A 199 -16.75 2.96 -12.43
C ALA A 199 -16.28 1.82 -11.49
N TYR A 200 -15.32 2.09 -10.60
CA TYR A 200 -14.76 1.11 -9.68
C TYR A 200 -15.33 1.23 -8.27
N THR A 201 -15.78 0.11 -7.70
CA THR A 201 -16.20 0.05 -6.29
C THR A 201 -15.01 -0.20 -5.38
N ASP A 202 -13.96 -0.86 -5.88
CA ASP A 202 -12.75 -1.18 -5.12
C ASP A 202 -11.46 -0.97 -5.91
N ILE A 203 -10.40 -0.58 -5.21
CA ILE A 203 -9.05 -0.39 -5.76
C ILE A 203 -8.06 -0.90 -4.71
N ALA A 204 -7.16 -1.78 -5.12
CA ALA A 204 -6.14 -2.40 -4.27
C ALA A 204 -4.85 -2.61 -5.06
N GLY A 205 -3.69 -2.42 -4.44
CA GLY A 205 -2.36 -2.78 -4.94
C GLY A 205 -1.32 -2.56 -3.85
N LYS A 206 -0.21 -3.31 -3.84
CA LYS A 206 0.88 -3.16 -2.86
C LYS A 206 2.18 -3.78 -3.37
N GLY A 207 2.56 -3.41 -4.59
CA GLY A 207 3.76 -3.95 -5.25
C GLY A 207 3.53 -4.48 -6.66
N ASP A 208 4.57 -5.06 -7.23
CA ASP A 208 4.58 -5.69 -8.55
C ASP A 208 3.86 -7.04 -8.52
N LEU A 209 2.67 -7.08 -9.12
CA LEU A 209 1.84 -8.28 -9.25
C LEU A 209 2.18 -9.07 -10.52
N THR A 210 2.74 -8.38 -11.51
CA THR A 210 2.95 -8.92 -12.86
C THR A 210 4.36 -9.40 -13.14
N GLY A 211 5.29 -9.18 -12.21
CA GLY A 211 6.70 -9.57 -12.30
C GLY A 211 7.51 -8.73 -13.28
N ASP A 212 7.03 -7.54 -13.66
CA ASP A 212 7.70 -6.67 -14.65
C ASP A 212 8.59 -5.57 -14.02
N GLY A 213 8.74 -5.61 -12.70
CA GLY A 213 9.53 -4.70 -11.90
C GLY A 213 8.82 -3.39 -11.55
N LYS A 214 7.52 -3.25 -11.84
CA LYS A 214 6.75 -2.04 -11.54
C LYS A 214 5.52 -2.38 -10.71
N ASP A 215 5.19 -1.47 -9.79
CA ASP A 215 4.08 -1.72 -8.89
C ASP A 215 2.74 -1.58 -9.63
N ASP A 216 1.82 -2.49 -9.35
CA ASP A 216 0.55 -2.63 -10.06
C ASP A 216 -0.65 -2.38 -9.14
N ILE A 217 -1.82 -2.12 -9.74
CA ILE A 217 -3.10 -2.14 -9.00
C ILE A 217 -4.11 -3.06 -9.70
N VAL A 218 -5.09 -3.49 -8.93
CA VAL A 218 -6.34 -4.07 -9.41
C VAL A 218 -7.52 -3.18 -9.01
N ALA A 219 -8.54 -3.15 -9.86
CA ALA A 219 -9.75 -2.37 -9.62
C ALA A 219 -11.00 -3.20 -9.96
N LYS A 220 -11.95 -3.25 -9.03
CA LYS A 220 -13.21 -3.98 -9.17
C LYS A 220 -14.29 -3.02 -9.65
N ASP A 221 -14.87 -3.27 -10.81
CA ASP A 221 -15.96 -2.45 -11.32
C ASP A 221 -17.32 -2.77 -10.68
N THR A 222 -18.34 -1.96 -10.97
CA THR A 222 -19.70 -2.13 -10.43
C THR A 222 -20.36 -3.44 -10.88
N SER A 223 -19.96 -3.99 -12.03
CA SER A 223 -20.45 -5.28 -12.54
C SER A 223 -19.76 -6.48 -11.89
N GLY A 224 -18.74 -6.25 -11.06
CA GLY A 224 -17.97 -7.30 -10.40
C GLY A 224 -16.90 -7.91 -11.30
N VAL A 225 -16.45 -7.21 -12.33
CA VAL A 225 -15.25 -7.56 -13.09
C VAL A 225 -14.04 -6.97 -12.38
N LEU A 226 -12.97 -7.77 -12.26
CA LEU A 226 -11.68 -7.30 -11.77
C LEU A 226 -10.78 -6.97 -12.95
N TRP A 227 -10.20 -5.79 -12.89
CA TRP A 227 -9.29 -5.26 -13.89
C TRP A 227 -7.90 -5.11 -13.30
N LEU A 228 -6.89 -5.55 -14.04
CA LEU A 228 -5.49 -5.28 -13.78
C LEU A 228 -5.08 -3.99 -14.46
N TYR A 229 -4.38 -3.13 -13.73
CA TYR A 229 -3.73 -1.93 -14.23
C TYR A 229 -2.23 -2.05 -13.98
N LYS A 230 -1.50 -2.32 -15.06
CA LYS A 230 -0.06 -2.46 -15.00
C LYS A 230 0.60 -1.10 -14.76
N GLY A 231 1.48 -1.02 -13.78
CA GLY A 231 2.29 0.17 -13.54
C GLY A 231 3.21 0.50 -14.71
N THR A 232 3.48 1.79 -14.91
CA THR A 232 4.47 2.25 -15.90
C THR A 232 5.70 2.87 -15.26
N GLY A 233 5.64 3.23 -13.97
CA GLY A 233 6.70 3.98 -13.29
C GLY A 233 6.80 5.42 -13.81
N ASN A 234 5.72 5.98 -14.35
CA ASN A 234 5.69 7.34 -14.88
C ASN A 234 4.48 8.09 -14.33
N SER A 235 4.73 9.09 -13.47
CA SER A 235 3.69 9.88 -12.81
C SER A 235 2.70 10.57 -13.76
N LYS A 236 3.08 10.85 -15.01
CA LYS A 236 2.19 11.45 -16.02
C LYS A 236 1.32 10.43 -16.74
N ALA A 237 1.66 9.15 -16.67
CA ALA A 237 0.93 8.06 -17.31
C ALA A 237 1.08 6.77 -16.49
N PRO A 238 0.63 6.74 -15.21
CA PRO A 238 1.07 5.72 -14.24
C PRO A 238 0.61 4.30 -14.55
N PHE A 239 -0.37 4.14 -15.45
CA PHE A 239 -0.88 2.84 -15.84
C PHE A 239 -0.90 2.65 -17.35
N ALA A 240 -0.62 1.41 -17.77
CA ALA A 240 -0.94 0.94 -19.11
C ALA A 240 -2.46 0.72 -19.29
N ALA A 241 -2.86 0.30 -20.49
CA ALA A 241 -4.24 -0.12 -20.74
C ALA A 241 -4.63 -1.27 -19.79
N ARG A 242 -5.84 -1.18 -19.22
CA ARG A 242 -6.35 -2.19 -18.28
C ARG A 242 -6.62 -3.52 -18.97
N THR A 243 -6.41 -4.61 -18.24
CA THR A 243 -6.72 -5.97 -18.69
C THR A 243 -7.78 -6.60 -17.79
N ARG A 244 -8.78 -7.25 -18.37
CA ARG A 244 -9.79 -8.00 -17.59
C ARG A 244 -9.14 -9.27 -17.05
N ILE A 245 -9.20 -9.48 -15.73
CA ILE A 245 -8.56 -10.63 -15.05
C ILE A 245 -9.54 -11.50 -14.25
N GLY A 246 -10.83 -11.20 -14.28
CA GLY A 246 -11.86 -12.08 -13.74
C GLY A 246 -13.24 -11.43 -13.62
N SER A 247 -14.23 -12.22 -13.23
CA SER A 247 -15.61 -11.78 -12.94
C SER A 247 -16.12 -12.40 -11.64
N GLY A 248 -17.28 -11.96 -11.17
CA GLY A 248 -17.89 -12.47 -9.92
C GLY A 248 -17.32 -11.84 -8.65
N TRP A 249 -16.51 -10.80 -8.76
CA TRP A 249 -15.88 -10.13 -7.63
C TRP A 249 -16.86 -9.36 -6.73
N ASN A 250 -18.11 -9.20 -7.16
CA ASN A 250 -19.21 -8.73 -6.30
C ASN A 250 -19.58 -9.71 -5.18
N ALA A 251 -18.98 -10.89 -5.14
CA ALA A 251 -18.96 -11.74 -3.95
C ALA A 251 -18.22 -11.09 -2.76
N TYR A 252 -17.33 -10.14 -3.02
CA TYR A 252 -16.47 -9.48 -2.03
C TYR A 252 -16.90 -8.04 -1.75
N ASN A 253 -16.89 -7.66 -0.48
CA ASN A 253 -17.20 -6.30 -0.04
C ASN A 253 -15.97 -5.46 0.33
N ALA A 254 -14.78 -6.06 0.38
CA ALA A 254 -13.51 -5.36 0.52
C ALA A 254 -12.38 -6.12 -0.17
N LEU A 255 -11.51 -5.39 -0.87
CA LEU A 255 -10.21 -5.82 -1.35
C LEU A 255 -9.12 -5.10 -0.54
N ILE A 256 -8.11 -5.83 -0.08
CA ILE A 256 -7.12 -5.33 0.87
C ILE A 256 -5.70 -5.56 0.34
N SER A 257 -4.90 -4.50 0.44
CA SER A 257 -3.53 -4.37 -0.04
C SER A 257 -2.53 -4.62 1.08
N VAL A 258 -2.12 -5.87 1.23
CA VAL A 258 -1.24 -6.31 2.33
C VAL A 258 0.18 -6.63 1.88
N GLY A 259 0.42 -6.73 0.57
CA GLY A 259 1.72 -7.18 0.05
C GLY A 259 1.84 -8.71 0.09
N ASP A 260 3.05 -9.23 0.29
CA ASP A 260 3.44 -10.64 0.25
C ASP A 260 3.26 -11.33 1.62
N ILE A 261 2.15 -12.06 1.81
CA ILE A 261 1.83 -12.71 3.10
C ILE A 261 2.47 -14.09 3.21
N ASN A 262 2.82 -14.72 2.08
CA ASN A 262 3.43 -16.05 2.03
C ASN A 262 4.95 -16.04 1.80
N TYR A 263 5.58 -14.86 1.76
CA TYR A 263 7.01 -14.64 1.64
C TYR A 263 7.63 -15.22 0.36
N ASP A 264 6.86 -15.27 -0.73
CA ASP A 264 7.33 -15.77 -2.02
C ASP A 264 7.96 -14.69 -2.92
N GLY A 265 7.89 -13.43 -2.49
CA GLY A 265 8.43 -12.26 -3.15
C GLY A 265 7.45 -11.54 -4.07
N ILE A 266 6.19 -11.98 -4.15
CA ILE A 266 5.16 -11.43 -5.03
C ILE A 266 4.01 -10.88 -4.17
N THR A 267 3.46 -9.73 -4.54
CA THR A 267 2.33 -9.17 -3.78
C THR A 267 1.09 -10.05 -3.89
N ASP A 268 0.41 -10.25 -2.77
CA ASP A 268 -0.87 -10.93 -2.68
C ASP A 268 -2.04 -9.95 -2.61
N LEU A 269 -3.25 -10.50 -2.68
CA LEU A 269 -4.50 -9.79 -2.40
C LEU A 269 -5.32 -10.55 -1.37
N ILE A 270 -5.80 -9.86 -0.33
CA ILE A 270 -6.87 -10.38 0.52
C ILE A 270 -8.21 -9.81 0.05
N ALA A 271 -9.23 -10.66 0.00
CA ALA A 271 -10.60 -10.26 -0.22
C ALA A 271 -11.48 -10.70 0.96
N ARG A 272 -12.32 -9.79 1.46
CA ARG A 272 -13.37 -10.12 2.43
C ARG A 272 -14.70 -10.33 1.72
N ASP A 273 -15.33 -11.47 1.99
CA ASP A 273 -16.67 -11.72 1.46
C ASP A 273 -17.77 -11.08 2.33
N LYS A 274 -19.00 -11.08 1.80
CA LYS A 274 -20.16 -10.48 2.48
C LYS A 274 -20.55 -11.18 3.78
N SER A 275 -20.12 -12.43 3.99
CA SER A 275 -20.32 -13.17 5.25
C SER A 275 -19.25 -12.89 6.30
N GLY A 276 -18.20 -12.14 5.93
CA GLY A 276 -17.09 -11.81 6.81
C GLY A 276 -16.00 -12.87 6.85
N ALA A 277 -15.91 -13.75 5.86
CA ALA A 277 -14.74 -14.61 5.68
C ALA A 277 -13.64 -13.88 4.89
N LEU A 278 -12.37 -14.25 5.13
CA LEU A 278 -11.22 -13.77 4.36
C LEU A 278 -10.72 -14.83 3.39
N TRP A 279 -10.35 -14.37 2.21
CA TRP A 279 -9.81 -15.16 1.12
C TRP A 279 -8.49 -14.55 0.65
N LEU A 280 -7.44 -15.36 0.61
CA LEU A 280 -6.15 -15.01 0.02
C LEU A 280 -6.14 -15.39 -1.45
N TYR A 281 -5.73 -14.45 -2.28
CA TYR A 281 -5.38 -14.63 -3.68
C TYR A 281 -3.87 -14.44 -3.80
N LYS A 282 -3.14 -15.56 -3.89
CA LYS A 282 -1.68 -15.51 -3.99
C LYS A 282 -1.24 -14.95 -5.33
N GLY A 283 -0.32 -14.00 -5.32
CA GLY A 283 0.27 -13.45 -6.54
C GLY A 283 1.05 -14.51 -7.31
N THR A 284 1.12 -14.37 -8.64
CA THR A 284 1.90 -15.32 -9.48
C THR A 284 3.07 -14.66 -10.20
N GLY A 285 3.14 -13.33 -10.21
CA GLY A 285 4.15 -12.57 -10.96
C GLY A 285 3.94 -12.70 -12.47
N LYS A 286 2.70 -12.94 -12.91
CA LYS A 286 2.36 -13.14 -14.34
C LYS A 286 1.07 -12.41 -14.69
N ALA A 287 1.16 -11.40 -15.55
CA ALA A 287 -0.01 -10.62 -15.99
C ALA A 287 -1.14 -11.45 -16.61
N ALA A 288 -0.82 -12.55 -17.29
CA ALA A 288 -1.82 -13.42 -17.93
C ALA A 288 -2.63 -14.26 -16.93
N ALA A 289 -2.10 -14.48 -15.73
CA ALA A 289 -2.76 -15.25 -14.67
C ALA A 289 -2.35 -14.71 -13.29
N PRO A 290 -2.73 -13.47 -12.92
CA PRO A 290 -2.10 -12.74 -11.80
C PRO A 290 -2.26 -13.40 -10.44
N TYR A 291 -3.30 -14.23 -10.26
CA TYR A 291 -3.59 -14.90 -9.01
C TYR A 291 -3.72 -16.41 -9.16
N ALA A 292 -3.22 -17.14 -8.17
CA ALA A 292 -3.52 -18.55 -7.97
C ALA A 292 -4.97 -18.75 -7.49
N PRO A 293 -5.49 -20.00 -7.48
CA PRO A 293 -6.78 -20.30 -6.85
C PRO A 293 -6.84 -19.80 -5.41
N LYS A 294 -7.96 -19.17 -5.04
CA LYS A 294 -8.13 -18.57 -3.72
C LYS A 294 -8.10 -19.59 -2.59
N VAL A 295 -7.58 -19.18 -1.44
CA VAL A 295 -7.56 -19.99 -0.21
C VAL A 295 -8.31 -19.23 0.87
N LYS A 296 -9.17 -19.90 1.63
CA LYS A 296 -9.83 -19.29 2.79
C LYS A 296 -8.81 -19.18 3.94
N ILE A 297 -8.63 -17.97 4.48
CA ILE A 297 -7.66 -17.67 5.54
C ILE A 297 -8.30 -17.13 6.82
N GLY A 298 -9.60 -16.85 6.78
CA GLY A 298 -10.38 -16.45 7.95
C GLY A 298 -11.83 -16.91 7.79
N ASN A 299 -12.38 -17.59 8.80
CA ASN A 299 -13.67 -18.26 8.67
C ASN A 299 -14.88 -17.30 8.68
N SER A 300 -14.92 -16.36 9.62
CA SER A 300 -16.01 -15.41 9.82
C SER A 300 -15.57 -14.27 10.77
N GLY A 301 -16.46 -13.31 11.04
CA GLY A 301 -16.25 -12.25 12.05
C GLY A 301 -15.43 -11.06 11.56
N TRP A 302 -14.80 -11.13 10.39
CA TRP A 302 -14.01 -10.03 9.82
C TRP A 302 -14.86 -8.85 9.35
N ASN A 303 -16.19 -9.02 9.29
CA ASN A 303 -17.15 -7.94 9.10
C ASN A 303 -17.26 -7.01 10.32
N THR A 304 -16.68 -7.37 11.48
CA THR A 304 -16.54 -6.46 12.62
C THR A 304 -15.69 -5.22 12.29
N TYR A 305 -14.72 -5.39 11.38
CA TYR A 305 -13.83 -4.32 10.97
C TYR A 305 -14.48 -3.45 9.90
N ARG A 306 -14.61 -2.15 10.18
CA ARG A 306 -15.05 -1.18 9.19
C ARG A 306 -13.94 -0.90 8.15
N ILE A 307 -12.68 -0.91 8.59
CA ILE A 307 -11.51 -0.75 7.73
C ILE A 307 -10.55 -1.93 7.95
N LEU A 308 -10.02 -2.46 6.85
CA LEU A 308 -8.92 -3.43 6.83
C LEU A 308 -7.81 -2.84 5.94
N TYR A 309 -6.55 -2.92 6.37
CA TYR A 309 -5.41 -2.29 5.71
C TYR A 309 -4.07 -2.93 6.08
#